data_AF-Q9N2N5-F1
#
_entry.id   AF-Q9N2N5-F1
#
_cell.length_a   1.000
_cell.length_b   1.000
_cell.length_c   1.000
_cell.angle_alpha   90.00
_cell.angle_beta   90.00
_cell.angle_gamma   90.00
#
_symmetry.space_group_name_H-M   'P 1'
#
loop_
_entity.id
_entity.type
_entity.pdbx_description
1 polymer ?
#
loop_
_entity_poly.entity_id
_entity_poly.type
_entity_poly.pdbx_seq_one_letter_code
_entity_poly.pdbx_strand_id
1 'polypeptide(L)'
;PALAITLALTFLSIAGVPPLIGFFSKWWILLSGITYQYYLVSILAVICSVVAGVYYVRIVKIIYFQADSFFLVGLKTLREKKRINFRKSLLIGASFYLMGFMIISPNLLLQLAHWATVGLF
;
A
#
# COMPACT_ATOMS: atom_id res chain seq x y z
N PRO A 1 17.13 -2.13 -8.91
CA PRO A 1 16.74 -0.95 -8.08
C PRO A 1 15.24 -0.59 -8.20
N ALA A 2 14.71 -0.34 -9.41
CA ALA A 2 13.31 0.08 -9.59
C ALA A 2 12.28 -0.91 -8.99
N LEU A 3 12.46 -2.21 -9.22
CA LEU A 3 11.61 -3.27 -8.65
C LEU A 3 11.58 -3.28 -7.11
N ALA A 4 12.71 -3.02 -6.45
CA ALA A 4 12.78 -2.99 -5.00
C ALA A 4 12.03 -1.76 -4.44
N ILE A 5 12.13 -0.63 -5.14
CA ILE A 5 11.46 0.63 -4.77
C ILE A 5 9.95 0.49 -4.92
N THR A 6 9.46 -0.04 -6.04
CA THR A 6 8.02 -0.24 -6.25
C THR A 6 7.46 -1.22 -5.24
N LEU A 7 8.18 -2.30 -4.93
CA LEU A 7 7.78 -3.27 -3.92
C LEU A 7 7.76 -2.66 -2.51
N ALA A 8 8.79 -1.90 -2.11
CA ALA A 8 8.77 -1.20 -0.83
C ALA A 8 7.64 -0.17 -0.73
N LEU A 9 7.38 0.61 -1.79
CA LEU A 9 6.27 1.55 -1.83
C LEU A 9 4.93 0.83 -1.65
N THR A 10 4.75 -0.34 -2.27
CA THR A 10 3.52 -1.12 -2.12
C THR A 10 3.33 -1.64 -0.69
N PHE A 11 4.36 -2.16 -0.04
CA PHE A 11 4.29 -2.60 1.36
C PHE A 11 4.06 -1.42 2.31
N LEU A 12 4.69 -0.27 2.04
CA LEU A 12 4.50 0.94 2.81
C LEU A 12 3.07 1.48 2.67
N SER A 13 2.47 1.32 1.49
CA SER A 13 1.09 1.70 1.22
C SER A 13 0.13 0.84 2.05
N ILE A 14 0.33 -0.47 2.08
CA ILE A 14 -0.47 -1.41 2.90
C ILE A 14 -0.27 -1.15 4.40
N ALA A 15 0.95 -0.81 4.82
CA ALA A 15 1.24 -0.42 6.20
C ALA A 15 0.39 0.78 6.65
N GLY A 16 0.07 1.69 5.71
CA GLY A 16 -0.70 2.90 6.00
C GLY A 16 0.18 4.02 6.52
N VAL A 17 1.28 4.30 5.83
CA VAL A 17 2.12 5.48 6.13
C VAL A 17 1.40 6.75 5.63
N PRO A 18 1.39 7.86 6.40
CA PRO A 18 0.49 9.00 6.19
C PRO A 18 0.38 9.55 4.76
N PRO A 19 1.48 9.71 4.00
CA PRO A 19 1.40 10.17 2.61
C PRO A 19 0.80 9.17 1.62
N LEU A 20 0.58 7.90 1.97
CA LEU A 20 0.17 6.84 1.03
C LEU A 20 -1.33 6.54 1.07
N ILE A 21 -1.84 6.04 -0.06
CA ILE A 21 -3.26 5.77 -0.28
C ILE A 21 -3.88 4.80 0.75
N GLY A 22 -3.11 3.82 1.25
CA GLY A 22 -3.62 2.90 2.26
C GLY A 22 -3.85 3.52 3.65
N PHE A 23 -3.24 4.67 3.96
CA PHE A 23 -3.60 5.43 5.15
C PHE A 23 -4.96 6.11 4.99
N PHE A 24 -5.18 6.78 3.86
CA PHE A 24 -6.45 7.46 3.56
C PHE A 24 -7.66 6.52 3.64
N SER A 25 -7.52 5.29 3.14
CA SER A 25 -8.57 4.28 3.24
C SER A 25 -8.97 3.98 4.69
N LYS A 26 -7.99 3.72 5.57
CA LYS A 26 -8.26 3.46 7.00
C LYS A 26 -8.79 4.69 7.72
N TRP A 27 -8.28 5.87 7.37
CA TRP A 27 -8.72 7.13 7.95
C TRP A 27 -10.19 7.42 7.68
N TRP A 28 -10.67 7.23 6.45
CA TRP A 28 -12.08 7.45 6.13
C TRP A 28 -13.02 6.45 6.81
N ILE A 29 -12.59 5.19 6.96
CA ILE A 29 -13.35 4.18 7.70
C ILE A 29 -13.46 4.56 9.19
N LEU A 30 -12.38 5.06 9.78
CA LEU A 30 -12.39 5.53 11.16
C LEU A 30 -13.25 6.79 11.33
N LEU A 31 -13.18 7.72 10.38
CA LEU A 31 -13.99 8.93 10.39
C LEU A 31 -15.49 8.57 10.36
N SER A 32 -15.91 7.68 9.47
CA SER A 32 -17.31 7.25 9.41
C SER A 32 -17.73 6.50 10.67
N GLY A 33 -16.89 5.61 11.20
CA GLY A 33 -17.15 4.92 12.46
C GLY A 33 -17.38 5.86 13.63
N ILE A 34 -16.60 6.95 13.73
CA ILE A 34 -16.74 7.96 14.78
C ILE A 34 -18.01 8.81 14.56
N THR A 35 -18.30 9.22 13.33
CA THR A 35 -19.51 10.03 13.04
C THR A 35 -20.80 9.29 13.34
N TYR A 36 -20.82 7.97 13.17
CA TYR A 36 -21.97 7.11 13.50
C TYR A 36 -21.89 6.53 14.93
N GLN A 37 -21.04 7.07 15.81
CA GLN A 37 -20.89 6.68 17.22
C GLN A 37 -20.48 5.20 17.47
N TYR A 38 -19.89 4.53 16.48
CA TYR A 38 -19.39 3.16 16.61
C TYR A 38 -17.98 3.11 17.23
N TYR A 39 -17.85 3.57 18.48
CA TYR A 39 -16.55 3.70 19.14
C TYR A 39 -15.81 2.38 19.33
N LEU A 40 -16.52 1.29 19.66
CA LEU A 40 -15.91 -0.01 19.91
C LEU A 40 -15.23 -0.57 18.66
N VAL A 41 -15.90 -0.48 17.51
CA VAL A 41 -15.37 -0.94 16.21
C VAL A 41 -14.20 -0.07 15.77
N SER A 42 -14.30 1.25 15.96
CA SER A 42 -13.22 2.19 15.63
C SER A 42 -11.94 1.90 16.41
N ILE A 43 -12.03 1.62 17.72
CA ILE A 43 -10.85 1.29 18.54
C ILE A 43 -10.21 -0.01 18.04
N LEU A 44 -11.01 -1.04 17.76
CA LEU A 44 -10.51 -2.32 17.24
C LEU A 44 -9.85 -2.15 15.87
N ALA A 45 -10.40 -1.31 15.00
CA ALA A 45 -9.83 -0.98 13.70
C ALA A 45 -8.48 -0.25 13.83
N VAL A 46 -8.33 0.67 14.79
CA VAL A 46 -7.05 1.34 15.07
C VAL A 46 -5.99 0.33 15.51
N ILE A 47 -6.31 -0.54 16.48
CA ILE A 47 -5.37 -1.54 17.00
C ILE A 47 -4.93 -2.49 15.87
N CYS A 48 -5.88 -3.00 15.08
CA CYS A 48 -5.58 -3.86 13.94
C CYS A 48 -4.66 -3.17 12.91
N SER A 49 -4.92 -1.89 12.63
CA SER A 49 -4.07 -1.08 11.75
C SER A 49 -2.64 -0.93 12.27
N VAL A 50 -2.45 -0.68 13.57
CA VAL A 50 -1.13 -0.53 14.19
C VAL A 50 -0.35 -1.84 14.12
N VAL A 51 -0.97 -2.97 14.45
CA VAL A 51 -0.35 -4.31 14.37
C VAL A 51 0.10 -4.60 12.93
N ALA A 52 -0.77 -4.36 11.96
CA ALA A 52 -0.44 -4.50 10.54
C ALA A 52 0.73 -3.59 10.15
N GLY A 53 0.70 -2.32 10.53
CA GLY A 53 1.74 -1.34 10.23
C GLY A 53 3.12 -1.77 10.73
N VAL A 54 3.21 -2.24 11.98
CA VAL A 54 4.46 -2.75 12.56
C VAL A 54 5.00 -3.94 11.78
N TYR A 55 4.13 -4.86 11.37
CA TYR A 55 4.52 -6.05 10.60
C TYR A 55 5.06 -5.68 9.20
N TYR A 56 4.37 -4.79 8.48
CA TYR A 56 4.78 -4.40 7.13
C TYR A 56 6.05 -3.55 7.11
N VAL A 57 6.22 -2.62 8.05
CA VAL A 57 7.48 -1.84 8.17
C VAL A 57 8.66 -2.77 8.49
N ARG A 58 8.44 -3.79 9.34
CA ARG A 58 9.47 -4.80 9.61
C ARG A 58 9.88 -5.55 8.34
N ILE A 59 8.94 -5.93 7.47
CA ILE A 59 9.24 -6.57 6.19
C ILE A 59 10.09 -5.66 5.30
N VAL A 60 9.72 -4.38 5.15
CA VAL A 60 10.49 -3.42 4.35
C VAL A 60 11.91 -3.26 4.90
N LYS A 61 12.06 -3.22 6.24
CA LYS A 61 13.37 -3.16 6.89
C LYS A 61 14.23 -4.37 6.55
N ILE A 62 13.67 -5.58 6.59
CA ILE A 62 14.39 -6.82 6.26
C ILE A 62 14.87 -6.78 4.79
N ILE A 63 14.01 -6.36 3.87
CA ILE A 63 14.33 -6.31 2.43
C ILE A 63 15.46 -5.31 2.10
N TYR A 64 15.50 -4.16 2.77
CA TYR A 64 16.47 -3.09 2.48
C TYR A 64 17.75 -3.16 3.31
N PHE A 65 17.66 -3.54 4.58
CA PHE A 65 18.78 -3.42 5.54
C PHE A 65 19.40 -4.76 5.95
N GLN A 66 18.72 -5.89 5.76
CA GLN A 66 19.30 -7.21 6.03
C GLN A 66 19.73 -7.86 4.70
N ALA A 67 20.93 -7.52 4.26
CA ALA A 67 21.51 -7.99 2.99
C ALA A 67 22.06 -9.43 3.05
N ASP A 68 22.31 -9.97 4.26
CA ASP A 68 23.19 -11.14 4.42
C ASP A 68 22.57 -12.49 4.04
N SER A 69 21.26 -12.68 4.25
CA SER A 69 20.56 -13.92 3.86
C SER A 69 19.92 -13.82 2.47
N PHE A 70 19.52 -12.62 2.05
CA PHE A 70 18.92 -12.39 0.74
C PHE A 70 19.93 -12.51 -0.40
N PHE A 71 21.23 -12.23 -0.19
CA PHE A 71 22.23 -12.36 -1.26
C PHE A 71 22.29 -13.78 -1.87
N LEU A 72 22.10 -14.84 -1.08
CA LEU A 72 22.11 -16.23 -1.57
C LEU A 72 20.86 -16.58 -2.42
N VAL A 73 19.69 -16.04 -2.06
CA VAL A 73 18.46 -16.17 -2.87
C VAL A 73 18.52 -15.23 -4.09
N GLY A 74 19.09 -14.04 -3.92
CA GLY A 74 19.35 -13.05 -4.95
C GLY A 74 20.29 -13.56 -6.04
N LEU A 75 21.35 -14.28 -5.69
CA LEU A 75 22.25 -14.93 -6.66
C LEU A 75 21.54 -16.04 -7.44
N LYS A 76 20.66 -16.84 -6.82
CA LYS A 76 19.80 -17.81 -7.51
C LYS A 76 18.82 -17.13 -8.47
N THR A 77 18.25 -16.00 -8.07
CA THR A 77 17.29 -15.21 -8.86
C THR A 77 17.97 -14.37 -9.95
N LEU A 78 19.24 -13.97 -9.78
CA LEU A 78 20.05 -13.29 -10.79
C LEU A 78 20.58 -14.25 -11.86
N ARG A 79 20.80 -15.53 -11.52
CA ARG A 79 21.16 -16.59 -12.48
C ARG A 79 19.97 -17.00 -13.36
N GLU A 80 18.76 -17.01 -12.80
CA GLU A 80 17.50 -17.02 -13.54
C GLU A 80 17.22 -15.62 -14.11
N LYS A 81 17.90 -15.25 -15.20
CA LYS A 81 17.68 -13.98 -15.92
C LYS A 81 16.28 -13.95 -16.55
N LYS A 82 15.26 -13.82 -15.72
CA LYS A 82 13.86 -13.69 -16.12
C LYS A 82 13.71 -12.33 -16.78
N ARG A 83 13.79 -12.30 -18.12
CA ARG A 83 13.60 -11.09 -18.92
C ARG A 83 12.27 -10.44 -18.51
N ILE A 84 12.35 -9.21 -18.01
CA ILE A 84 11.17 -8.40 -17.73
C ILE A 84 10.60 -8.04 -19.10
N ASN A 85 9.48 -8.67 -19.48
CA ASN A 85 8.78 -8.33 -20.72
C ASN A 85 8.23 -6.90 -20.65
N PHE A 86 8.05 -6.26 -21.81
CA PHE A 86 7.44 -4.93 -21.92
C PHE A 86 6.12 -4.83 -21.16
N ARG A 87 5.24 -5.86 -21.26
CA ARG A 87 3.98 -5.93 -20.51
C ARG A 87 4.16 -5.89 -18.99
N LYS A 88 5.18 -6.58 -18.45
CA LYS A 88 5.46 -6.61 -17.00
C LYS A 88 6.01 -5.26 -16.53
N SER A 89 6.89 -4.65 -17.32
CA SER A 89 7.40 -3.31 -17.04
C SER A 89 6.29 -2.26 -17.03
N LEU A 90 5.37 -2.34 -18.00
CA LEU A 90 4.19 -1.47 -18.07
C LEU A 90 3.31 -1.62 -16.82
N LEU A 91 3.08 -2.87 -16.39
CA LEU A 91 2.23 -3.17 -15.23
C LEU A 91 2.85 -2.62 -13.93
N ILE A 92 4.15 -2.77 -13.74
CA ILE A 92 4.88 -2.20 -12.60
C ILE A 92 4.83 -0.67 -12.64
N GLY A 93 5.08 -0.06 -13.80
CA GLY A 93 5.00 1.39 -13.98
C GLY A 93 3.60 1.96 -13.72
N ALA A 94 2.55 1.29 -14.22
CA ALA A 94 1.16 1.67 -14.00
C ALA A 94 0.78 1.62 -12.51
N SER A 95 1.21 0.58 -11.79
CA SER A 95 0.95 0.48 -10.34
C SER A 95 1.62 1.60 -9.53
N PHE A 96 2.86 1.96 -9.88
CA PHE A 96 3.58 3.05 -9.24
C PHE A 96 2.95 4.40 -9.54
N TYR A 97 2.58 4.63 -10.81
CA TYR A 97 1.89 5.85 -11.23
C TYR A 97 0.55 6.01 -10.52
N LEU A 98 -0.25 4.95 -10.41
CA LEU A 98 -1.55 4.99 -9.75
C LEU A 98 -1.42 5.37 -8.27
N MET A 99 -0.40 4.85 -7.57
CA MET A 99 -0.11 5.26 -6.19
C MET A 99 0.23 6.74 -6.11
N GLY A 100 1.12 7.26 -6.96
CA GLY A 100 1.50 8.68 -6.96
C GLY A 100 0.34 9.61 -7.32
N PHE A 101 -0.44 9.26 -8.34
CA PHE A 101 -1.61 10.02 -8.77
C PHE A 101 -2.65 10.15 -7.65
N MET A 102 -2.95 9.05 -6.96
CA MET A 102 -3.93 9.02 -5.87
C MET A 102 -3.53 9.88 -4.65
N ILE A 103 -2.25 10.16 -4.46
CA ILE A 103 -1.75 11.04 -3.39
C ILE A 103 -1.98 12.51 -3.75
N ILE A 104 -1.77 12.87 -5.01
CA ILE A 104 -1.89 14.25 -5.51
C ILE A 104 -3.36 14.65 -5.64
N SER A 105 -4.23 13.73 -6.06
CA SER A 105 -5.65 13.99 -6.30
C SER A 105 -6.56 12.95 -5.61
N PRO A 106 -6.72 13.01 -4.28
CA PRO A 106 -7.65 12.13 -3.56
C PRO A 106 -9.13 12.36 -3.95
N ASN A 107 -9.43 13.52 -4.54
CA ASN A 107 -10.77 13.91 -5.00
C ASN A 107 -11.38 12.91 -5.99
N LEU A 108 -10.59 12.27 -6.84
CA LEU A 108 -11.11 11.29 -7.80
C LEU A 108 -11.74 10.09 -7.09
N LEU A 109 -11.12 9.62 -6.01
CA LEU A 109 -11.61 8.47 -5.26
C LEU A 109 -12.85 8.83 -4.42
N LEU A 110 -12.88 10.05 -3.87
CA LEU A 110 -14.05 10.58 -3.14
C LEU A 110 -15.27 10.76 -4.05
N GLN A 111 -15.09 11.32 -5.24
CA GLN A 111 -16.19 11.50 -6.18
C GLN A 111 -16.76 10.14 -6.61
N LEU A 112 -15.92 9.17 -6.96
CA LEU A 112 -16.37 7.81 -7.30
C LEU A 112 -17.16 7.17 -6.16
N ALA A 113 -16.69 7.31 -4.92
CA ALA A 113 -17.42 6.82 -3.75
C ALA A 113 -18.77 7.52 -3.58
N HIS A 114 -18.83 8.84 -3.75
CA HIS A 114 -20.07 9.61 -3.68
C HIS A 114 -21.08 9.18 -4.74
N TRP A 115 -20.68 9.11 -6.01
CA TRP A 115 -21.54 8.63 -7.10
C TRP A 115 -22.04 7.20 -6.85
N ALA A 116 -21.17 6.32 -6.35
CA ALA A 116 -21.56 4.96 -5.98
C ALA A 116 -22.58 4.92 -4.83
N THR A 117 -22.41 5.77 -3.81
CA THR A 117 -23.39 5.85 -2.71
C THR A 117 -24.72 6.43 -3.15
N VAL A 118 -24.73 7.47 -3.98
CA VAL A 118 -25.98 8.07 -4.49
C VAL A 118 -26.71 7.11 -5.41
N GLY A 119 -25.99 6.33 -6.23
CA GLY A 119 -26.62 5.34 -7.12
C GLY A 119 -27.18 4.09 -6.43
N LEU A 120 -26.92 3.91 -5.12
CA LEU A 120 -27.52 2.83 -4.32
C LEU A 120 -28.88 3.21 -3.72
N PHE A 121 -29.22 4.50 -3.70
CA PHE A 121 -30.51 5.03 -3.22
C PHE A 121 -31.39 5.42 -4.41
#